data_AF-A0A1F9ZAJ7-F1
#
_entry.id   AF-A0A1F9ZAJ7-F1
#
_cell.length_a   1.000
_cell.length_b   1.000
_cell.length_c   1.000
_cell.angle_alpha   90.00
_cell.angle_beta   90.00
_cell.angle_gamma   90.00
#
_symmetry.space_group_name_H-M   'P 1'
#
loop_
_entity.id
_entity.type
_entity.pdbx_description
1 polymer ?
#
loop_
_entity_poly.entity_id
_entity_poly.type
_entity_poly.pdbx_seq_one_letter_code
_entity_poly.pdbx_strand_id
1 'polypeptide(L)'
;MKKLEESIKMRDAEFREREAALQEQQAKLDEERQGVEQERASVSEERDALLGREKGLRAREKELETQERSIAQREQEFDASRQRVLTKEQELVGREQELAKRMESLVRREEEIARRDAEISSHTSEIVSRKGEIAERQKEILALLQDQKNAIEQQLTRGQALLDRERKLAEEEESIAAGKAKLAEDGRRLAEREKQLLAREQAARTAPLPIPAPVPATPSPIARAPAPAPVPAPAARPSPQPVVPKVEKPVAKPTPAPAPETEQEAAESEVPCPACGTMISSDAIMCYACGHRLSSDEKGGRKDTVPTVKKVLKKKVI
;
A
#
# COMPACT_ATOMS: atom_id res chain seq x y z
N MET A 1 -42.25 53.34 156.49
CA MET A 1 -41.01 52.68 156.03
C MET A 1 -41.30 51.42 155.22
N LYS A 2 -41.96 50.39 155.77
CA LYS A 2 -42.26 49.12 155.05
C LYS A 2 -42.97 49.27 153.68
N LYS A 3 -44.01 50.12 153.57
CA LYS A 3 -44.72 50.35 152.28
C LYS A 3 -43.84 50.97 151.19
N LEU A 4 -42.85 51.78 151.56
CA LEU A 4 -41.90 52.39 150.61
C LEU A 4 -40.86 51.36 150.16
N GLU A 5 -40.40 50.51 151.07
CA GLU A 5 -39.50 49.39 150.74
C GLU A 5 -40.16 48.37 149.80
N GLU A 6 -41.44 48.06 150.00
CA GLU A 6 -42.23 47.22 149.10
C GLU A 6 -42.43 47.88 147.72
N SER A 7 -42.69 49.20 147.69
CA SER A 7 -42.81 49.96 146.44
C SER A 7 -41.49 50.03 145.66
N ILE A 8 -40.35 50.18 146.35
CA ILE A 8 -39.01 50.16 145.73
C ILE A 8 -38.71 48.77 145.19
N LYS A 9 -38.99 47.70 145.95
CA LYS A 9 -38.82 46.31 145.50
C LYS A 9 -39.67 45.96 144.28
N MET A 10 -40.92 46.43 144.22
CA MET A 10 -41.76 46.25 143.03
C MET A 10 -41.18 47.00 141.83
N ARG A 11 -40.72 48.24 142.02
CA ARG A 11 -40.11 49.04 140.95
C ARG A 11 -38.82 48.42 140.44
N ASP A 12 -37.97 47.91 141.33
CA ASP A 12 -36.73 47.19 140.98
C ASP A 12 -37.03 45.87 140.24
N ALA A 13 -38.10 45.17 140.60
CA ALA A 13 -38.57 43.98 139.88
C ALA A 13 -39.08 44.35 138.48
N GLU A 14 -39.89 45.40 138.35
CA GLU A 14 -40.36 45.94 137.06
C GLU A 14 -39.19 46.42 136.18
N PHE A 15 -38.15 47.04 136.75
CA PHE A 15 -36.95 47.43 136.01
C PHE A 15 -36.17 46.22 135.52
N ARG A 16 -35.97 45.19 136.35
CA ARG A 16 -35.32 43.93 135.94
C ARG A 16 -36.10 43.21 134.85
N GLU A 17 -37.43 43.20 134.94
CA GLU A 17 -38.30 42.61 133.91
C GLU A 17 -38.19 43.38 132.59
N ARG A 18 -38.13 44.73 132.63
CA ARG A 18 -37.88 45.57 131.46
C ARG A 18 -36.48 45.37 130.88
N GLU A 19 -35.45 45.28 131.72
CA GLU A 19 -34.07 44.99 131.29
C GLU A 19 -33.98 43.62 130.62
N ALA A 20 -34.62 42.59 131.19
CA ALA A 20 -34.70 41.26 130.60
C ALA A 20 -35.45 41.27 129.26
N ALA A 21 -36.59 41.98 129.17
CA ALA A 21 -37.34 42.14 127.92
C ALA A 21 -36.55 42.88 126.84
N LEU A 22 -35.78 43.91 127.21
CA LEU A 22 -34.88 44.62 126.29
C LEU A 22 -33.71 43.75 125.84
N GLN A 23 -33.12 42.97 126.74
CA GLN A 23 -32.08 41.98 126.39
C GLN A 23 -32.61 40.92 125.43
N GLU A 24 -33.84 40.42 125.65
CA GLU A 24 -34.48 39.48 124.74
C GLU A 24 -34.78 40.11 123.38
N GLN A 25 -35.26 41.36 123.34
CA GLN A 25 -35.42 42.10 122.08
C GLN A 25 -34.09 42.34 121.36
N GLN A 26 -33.03 42.65 122.10
CA GLN A 26 -31.70 42.86 121.54
C GLN A 26 -31.15 41.55 120.95
N ALA A 27 -31.29 40.42 121.64
CA ALA A 27 -30.92 39.11 121.13
C ALA A 27 -31.71 38.74 119.86
N LYS A 28 -33.03 38.99 119.83
CA LYS A 28 -33.86 38.78 118.62
C LYS A 28 -33.40 39.63 117.45
N LEU A 29 -33.10 40.91 117.69
CA LEU A 29 -32.57 41.80 116.63
C LEU A 29 -31.19 41.35 116.14
N ASP A 30 -30.33 40.83 117.02
CA ASP A 30 -29.02 40.31 116.63
C ASP A 30 -29.14 39.01 115.82
N GLU A 31 -30.07 38.12 116.17
CA GLU A 31 -30.41 36.93 115.37
C GLU A 31 -30.97 37.32 113.99
N GLU A 32 -31.90 38.28 113.93
CA GLU A 32 -32.43 38.81 112.66
C GLU A 32 -31.32 39.46 111.81
N ARG A 33 -30.39 40.21 112.43
CA ARG A 33 -29.24 40.80 111.73
C ARG A 33 -28.34 39.73 111.14
N GLN A 34 -27.99 38.70 111.91
CA GLN A 34 -27.19 37.57 111.42
C GLN A 34 -27.89 36.82 110.30
N GLY A 35 -29.21 36.62 110.39
CA GLY A 35 -30.02 36.03 109.32
C GLY A 35 -29.96 36.84 108.03
N VAL A 36 -30.18 38.16 108.11
CA VAL A 36 -30.08 39.06 106.95
C VAL A 36 -28.67 39.09 106.37
N GLU A 37 -27.62 39.03 107.19
CA GLU A 37 -26.23 38.94 106.71
C GLU A 37 -25.95 37.64 105.96
N GLN A 38 -26.47 36.50 106.44
CA GLN A 38 -26.38 35.21 105.75
C GLN A 38 -27.12 35.23 104.41
N GLU A 39 -28.34 35.79 104.37
CA GLU A 39 -29.10 35.96 103.12
C GLU A 39 -28.38 36.89 102.13
N ARG A 40 -27.74 37.96 102.61
CA ARG A 40 -26.94 38.84 101.74
C ARG A 40 -25.74 38.10 101.16
N ALA A 41 -25.07 37.25 101.95
CA ALA A 41 -23.96 36.44 101.48
C ALA A 41 -24.43 35.43 100.41
N SER A 42 -25.51 34.70 100.66
CA SER A 42 -26.05 33.72 99.71
C SER A 42 -26.49 34.37 98.39
N VAL A 43 -27.20 35.51 98.45
CA VAL A 43 -27.58 36.29 97.26
C VAL A 43 -26.36 36.79 96.49
N SER A 44 -25.27 37.17 97.19
CA SER A 44 -24.03 37.57 96.52
C SER A 44 -23.39 36.40 95.77
N GLU A 45 -23.34 35.21 96.36
CA GLU A 45 -22.82 34.00 95.73
C GLU A 45 -23.65 33.59 94.51
N GLU A 46 -24.98 33.62 94.63
CA GLU A 46 -25.90 33.34 93.51
C GLU A 46 -25.70 34.33 92.37
N ARG A 47 -25.58 35.63 92.68
CA ARG A 47 -25.29 36.66 91.68
C ARG A 47 -23.98 36.37 90.94
N ASP A 48 -22.93 36.03 91.67
CA ASP A 48 -21.62 35.77 91.07
C ASP A 48 -21.64 34.48 90.22
N ALA A 49 -22.38 33.46 90.65
CA ALA A 49 -22.62 32.25 89.85
C ALA A 49 -23.43 32.52 88.57
N LEU A 50 -24.46 33.37 88.63
CA LEU A 50 -25.24 33.80 87.47
C LEU A 50 -24.38 34.60 86.48
N LEU A 51 -23.54 35.52 86.97
CA LEU A 51 -22.58 36.25 86.14
C LEU A 51 -21.58 35.31 85.46
N GLY A 52 -21.14 34.26 86.15
CA GLY A 52 -20.29 33.21 85.57
C GLY A 52 -20.99 32.45 84.44
N ARG A 53 -22.25 32.04 84.65
CA ARG A 53 -23.07 31.37 83.63
C ARG A 53 -23.32 32.26 82.42
N GLU A 54 -23.65 33.53 82.63
CA GLU A 54 -23.89 34.50 81.57
C GLU A 54 -22.64 34.71 80.69
N LYS A 55 -21.45 34.81 81.31
CA LYS A 55 -20.17 34.86 80.58
C LYS A 55 -19.94 33.59 79.76
N GLY A 56 -20.24 32.42 80.32
CA GLY A 56 -20.13 31.13 79.61
C GLY A 56 -21.07 31.02 78.42
N LEU A 57 -22.32 31.49 78.55
CA LEU A 57 -23.28 31.53 77.45
C LEU A 57 -22.82 32.48 76.34
N ARG A 58 -22.36 33.69 76.67
CA ARG A 58 -21.79 34.63 75.69
C ARG A 58 -20.56 34.06 74.95
N ALA A 59 -19.74 33.26 75.62
CA ALA A 59 -18.60 32.60 74.99
C ALA A 59 -19.07 31.54 73.97
N ARG A 60 -20.06 30.72 74.34
CA ARG A 60 -20.66 29.72 73.45
C ARG A 60 -21.38 30.34 72.25
N GLU A 61 -22.08 31.45 72.46
CA GLU A 61 -22.75 32.20 71.39
C GLU A 61 -21.75 32.67 70.33
N LYS A 62 -20.62 33.24 70.76
CA LYS A 62 -19.53 33.62 69.85
C LYS A 62 -18.93 32.43 69.12
N GLU A 63 -18.76 31.30 69.80
CA GLU A 63 -18.27 30.07 69.18
C GLU A 63 -19.24 29.58 68.09
N LEU A 64 -20.54 29.54 68.38
CA LEU A 64 -21.57 29.17 67.41
C LEU A 64 -21.60 30.13 66.21
N GLU A 65 -21.55 31.44 66.43
CA GLU A 65 -21.45 32.41 65.34
C GLU A 65 -20.22 32.15 64.44
N THR A 66 -19.08 31.78 65.03
CA THR A 66 -17.88 31.46 64.24
C THR A 66 -18.05 30.16 63.45
N GLN A 67 -18.71 29.16 64.02
CA GLN A 67 -19.02 27.90 63.34
C GLN A 67 -20.02 28.11 62.20
N GLU A 68 -21.08 28.89 62.42
CA GLU A 68 -22.05 29.25 61.37
C GLU A 68 -21.38 29.95 60.19
N ARG A 69 -20.48 30.91 60.46
CA ARG A 69 -19.70 31.57 59.39
C ARG A 69 -18.81 30.59 58.64
N SER A 70 -18.18 29.65 59.34
CA SER A 70 -17.34 28.62 58.71
C SER A 70 -18.16 27.66 57.84
N ILE A 71 -19.36 27.27 58.28
CA ILE A 71 -20.26 26.41 57.52
C ILE A 71 -20.73 27.14 56.25
N ALA A 72 -21.17 28.39 56.38
CA ALA A 72 -21.60 29.19 55.23
C ALA A 72 -20.48 29.36 54.18
N GLN A 73 -19.22 29.52 54.61
CA GLN A 73 -18.07 29.55 53.70
C GLN A 73 -17.88 28.22 52.96
N ARG A 74 -17.97 27.09 53.68
CA ARG A 74 -17.85 25.75 53.07
C ARG A 74 -18.97 25.44 52.10
N GLU A 75 -20.19 25.88 52.39
CA GLU A 75 -21.33 25.73 51.47
C GLU A 75 -21.09 26.49 50.16
N GLN A 76 -20.58 27.73 50.24
CA GLN A 76 -20.21 28.50 49.04
C GLN A 76 -19.10 27.83 48.23
N GLU A 77 -18.07 27.29 48.89
CA GLU A 77 -16.99 26.56 48.23
C GLU A 77 -17.49 25.27 47.56
N PHE A 78 -18.42 24.56 48.21
CA PHE A 78 -19.04 23.36 47.68
C PHE A 78 -19.88 23.69 46.44
N ASP A 79 -20.71 24.72 46.49
CA ASP A 79 -21.52 25.16 45.34
C ASP A 79 -20.65 25.62 44.17
N ALA A 80 -19.58 26.38 44.43
CA ALA A 80 -18.61 26.77 43.41
C ALA A 80 -17.90 25.55 42.79
N SER A 81 -17.61 24.53 43.60
CA SER A 81 -17.02 23.27 43.12
C SER A 81 -18.02 22.46 42.29
N ARG A 82 -19.28 22.40 42.72
CA ARG A 82 -20.37 21.75 41.97
C ARG A 82 -20.58 22.40 40.60
N GLN A 83 -20.59 23.73 40.52
CA GLN A 83 -20.69 24.44 39.24
C GLN A 83 -19.48 24.16 38.32
N ARG A 84 -18.27 24.09 38.88
CA ARG A 84 -17.06 23.69 38.13
C ARG A 84 -17.10 22.26 37.61
N VAL A 85 -17.75 21.34 38.32
CA VAL A 85 -17.96 19.96 37.85
C VAL A 85 -18.97 19.94 36.71
N LEU A 86 -20.12 20.60 36.88
CA LEU A 86 -21.18 20.65 35.85
C LEU A 86 -20.68 21.25 34.53
N THR A 87 -19.85 22.29 34.57
CA THR A 87 -19.23 22.88 33.37
C THR A 87 -18.31 21.89 32.65
N LYS A 88 -17.46 21.17 33.40
CA LYS A 88 -16.60 20.12 32.83
C LYS A 88 -17.40 18.95 32.24
N GLU A 89 -18.50 18.55 32.89
CA GLU A 89 -19.38 17.51 32.36
C GLU A 89 -19.98 17.94 31.01
N GLN A 90 -20.44 19.18 30.89
CA GLN A 90 -20.94 19.72 29.63
C GLN A 90 -19.85 19.77 28.54
N GLU A 91 -18.61 20.16 28.89
CA GLU A 91 -17.49 20.13 27.96
C GLU A 91 -17.15 18.71 27.49
N LEU A 92 -17.18 17.72 28.39
CA LEU A 92 -16.94 16.31 28.05
C LEU A 92 -18.01 15.78 27.10
N VAL A 93 -19.29 16.05 27.38
CA VAL A 93 -20.40 15.70 26.47
C VAL A 93 -20.20 16.34 25.09
N GLY A 94 -19.76 17.60 25.04
CA GLY A 94 -19.42 18.27 23.77
C GLY A 94 -18.31 17.56 22.99
N ARG A 95 -17.23 17.17 23.69
CA ARG A 95 -16.11 16.43 23.08
C ARG A 95 -16.54 15.04 22.58
N GLU A 96 -17.38 14.33 23.33
CA GLU A 96 -17.93 13.04 22.91
C GLU A 96 -18.74 13.16 21.62
N GLN A 97 -19.58 14.19 21.50
CA GLN A 97 -20.34 14.46 20.27
C GLN A 97 -19.42 14.79 19.08
N GLU A 98 -18.34 15.55 19.30
CA GLU A 98 -17.35 15.81 18.25
C GLU A 98 -16.61 14.55 17.80
N LEU A 99 -16.22 13.69 18.75
CA LEU A 99 -15.58 12.41 18.46
C LEU A 99 -16.52 11.49 17.69
N ALA A 100 -17.79 11.39 18.08
CA ALA A 100 -18.80 10.61 17.34
C ALA A 100 -18.92 11.07 15.88
N LYS A 101 -19.04 12.38 15.64
CA LYS A 101 -19.08 12.94 14.27
C LYS A 101 -17.81 12.64 13.47
N ARG A 102 -16.64 12.69 14.11
CA ARG A 102 -15.37 12.33 13.45
C ARG A 102 -15.34 10.85 13.08
N MET A 103 -15.79 9.96 13.96
CA MET A 103 -15.88 8.53 13.69
C MET A 103 -16.82 8.26 12.50
N GLU A 104 -18.01 8.86 12.48
CA GLU A 104 -18.93 8.74 11.33
C GLU A 104 -18.29 9.19 10.02
N SER A 105 -17.51 10.29 10.04
CA SER A 105 -16.81 10.78 8.86
C SER A 105 -15.69 9.83 8.38
N LEU A 106 -15.01 9.13 9.29
CA LEU A 106 -13.99 8.15 8.96
C LEU A 106 -14.61 6.90 8.35
N VAL A 107 -15.69 6.39 8.94
CA VAL A 107 -16.44 5.25 8.39
C VAL A 107 -16.91 5.53 6.97
N ARG A 108 -17.47 6.72 6.70
CA ARG A 108 -17.86 7.11 5.32
C ARG A 108 -16.68 7.12 4.35
N ARG A 109 -15.52 7.61 4.78
CA ARG A 109 -14.31 7.62 3.93
C ARG A 109 -13.80 6.21 3.66
N GLU A 110 -13.83 5.32 4.65
CA GLU A 110 -13.47 3.92 4.48
C GLU A 110 -14.40 3.22 3.48
N GLU A 111 -15.71 3.44 3.59
CA GLU A 111 -16.69 2.93 2.62
C GLU A 111 -16.42 3.46 1.20
N GLU A 112 -16.09 4.74 1.05
CA GLU A 112 -15.74 5.32 -0.25
C GLU A 112 -14.45 4.74 -0.84
N ILE A 113 -13.43 4.50 -0.02
CA ILE A 113 -12.18 3.87 -0.45
C ILE A 113 -12.46 2.44 -0.91
N ALA A 114 -13.20 1.66 -0.12
CA ALA A 114 -13.58 0.29 -0.48
C ALA A 114 -14.35 0.22 -1.81
N ARG A 115 -15.24 1.19 -2.08
CA ARG A 115 -15.94 1.29 -3.37
C ARG A 115 -14.96 1.57 -4.53
N ARG A 116 -14.03 2.52 -4.35
CA ARG A 116 -13.03 2.84 -5.38
C ARG A 116 -12.09 1.66 -5.64
N ASP A 117 -11.70 0.91 -4.61
CA ASP A 117 -10.88 -0.29 -4.77
C ASP A 117 -11.62 -1.37 -5.55
N ALA A 118 -12.92 -1.55 -5.30
CA ALA A 118 -13.75 -2.47 -6.07
C ALA A 118 -13.85 -2.04 -7.56
N GLU A 119 -14.05 -0.75 -7.84
CA GLU A 119 -14.06 -0.20 -9.20
C GLU A 119 -12.72 -0.41 -9.92
N ILE A 120 -11.60 -0.12 -9.24
CA ILE A 120 -10.25 -0.34 -9.78
C ILE A 120 -10.02 -1.82 -10.08
N SER A 121 -10.47 -2.72 -9.21
CA SER A 121 -10.35 -4.17 -9.44
C SER A 121 -11.14 -4.63 -10.67
N SER A 122 -12.35 -4.08 -10.87
CA SER A 122 -13.19 -4.33 -12.05
C SER A 122 -12.50 -3.86 -13.33
N HIS A 123 -12.03 -2.61 -13.35
CA HIS A 123 -11.31 -2.07 -14.50
C HIS A 123 -10.03 -2.85 -14.80
N THR A 124 -9.32 -3.32 -13.78
CA THR A 124 -8.12 -4.14 -13.96
C THR A 124 -8.47 -5.46 -14.63
N SER A 125 -9.54 -6.13 -14.20
CA SER A 125 -10.05 -7.36 -14.83
C SER A 125 -10.43 -7.14 -16.29
N GLU A 126 -11.16 -6.05 -16.59
CA GLU A 126 -11.52 -5.69 -17.97
C GLU A 126 -10.30 -5.43 -18.86
N ILE A 127 -9.29 -4.73 -18.33
CA ILE A 127 -8.03 -4.48 -19.05
C ILE A 127 -7.32 -5.81 -19.36
N VAL A 128 -7.26 -6.73 -18.41
CA VAL A 128 -6.67 -8.06 -18.62
C VAL A 128 -7.44 -8.83 -19.70
N SER A 129 -8.78 -8.83 -19.64
CA SER A 129 -9.63 -9.48 -20.66
C SER A 129 -9.35 -8.90 -22.06
N ARG A 130 -9.37 -7.57 -22.20
CA ARG A 130 -9.11 -6.90 -23.48
C ARG A 130 -7.70 -7.17 -24.01
N LYS A 131 -6.70 -7.21 -23.14
CA LYS A 131 -5.33 -7.59 -23.53
C LYS A 131 -5.28 -9.02 -24.07
N GLY A 132 -6.03 -9.94 -23.44
CA GLY A 132 -6.20 -11.31 -23.94
C GLY A 132 -6.82 -11.35 -25.34
N GLU A 133 -7.94 -10.67 -25.54
CA GLU A 133 -8.61 -10.58 -26.84
C GLU A 133 -7.70 -9.99 -27.94
N ILE A 134 -6.94 -8.93 -27.61
CA ILE A 134 -5.99 -8.33 -28.55
C ILE A 134 -4.89 -9.32 -28.92
N ALA A 135 -4.35 -10.06 -27.95
CA ALA A 135 -3.32 -11.05 -28.19
C ALA A 135 -3.82 -12.20 -29.09
N GLU A 136 -5.06 -12.67 -28.92
CA GLU A 136 -5.66 -13.67 -29.79
C GLU A 136 -5.86 -13.14 -31.22
N ARG A 137 -6.40 -11.92 -31.37
CA ARG A 137 -6.52 -11.27 -32.70
C ARG A 137 -5.16 -11.10 -33.38
N GLN A 138 -4.10 -10.79 -32.62
CA GLN A 138 -2.75 -10.72 -33.17
C GLN A 138 -2.26 -12.08 -33.70
N LYS A 139 -2.53 -13.18 -32.98
CA LYS A 139 -2.21 -14.54 -33.46
C LYS A 139 -2.99 -14.88 -34.73
N GLU A 140 -4.28 -14.56 -34.79
CA GLU A 140 -5.12 -14.78 -35.97
C GLU A 140 -4.58 -14.01 -37.20
N ILE A 141 -4.23 -12.74 -37.03
CA ILE A 141 -3.63 -11.92 -38.10
C ILE A 141 -2.31 -12.54 -38.60
N LEU A 142 -1.44 -12.98 -37.69
CA LEU A 142 -0.18 -13.63 -38.06
C LEU A 142 -0.42 -14.94 -38.83
N ALA A 143 -1.39 -15.74 -38.41
CA ALA A 143 -1.77 -16.97 -39.12
C ALA A 143 -2.26 -16.66 -40.54
N LEU A 144 -3.17 -15.68 -40.69
CA LEU A 144 -3.67 -15.26 -42.00
C LEU A 144 -2.56 -14.72 -42.91
N LEU A 145 -1.62 -13.95 -42.38
CA LEU A 145 -0.46 -13.47 -43.14
C LEU A 145 0.43 -14.63 -43.60
N GLN A 146 0.60 -15.65 -42.77
CA GLN A 146 1.37 -16.84 -43.14
C GLN A 146 0.66 -17.65 -44.24
N ASP A 147 -0.66 -17.80 -44.16
CA ASP A 147 -1.46 -18.45 -45.19
C ASP A 147 -1.40 -17.69 -46.53
N GLN A 148 -1.50 -16.36 -46.49
CA GLN A 148 -1.33 -15.52 -47.68
C GLN A 148 0.07 -15.66 -48.29
N LYS A 149 1.12 -15.67 -47.47
CA LYS A 149 2.49 -15.90 -47.93
C LYS A 149 2.61 -17.25 -48.63
N ASN A 150 2.12 -18.32 -48.01
CA ASN A 150 2.14 -19.66 -48.57
C ASN A 150 1.37 -19.72 -49.91
N ALA A 151 0.22 -19.04 -50.01
CA ALA A 151 -0.55 -18.96 -51.24
C ALA A 151 0.21 -18.24 -52.37
N ILE A 152 0.90 -17.14 -52.06
CA ILE A 152 1.74 -16.41 -53.04
C ILE A 152 2.92 -17.28 -53.49
N GLU A 153 3.60 -17.98 -52.59
CA GLU A 153 4.68 -18.92 -52.93
C GLU A 153 4.19 -20.06 -53.84
N GLN A 154 2.99 -20.59 -53.58
CA GLN A 154 2.35 -21.57 -54.46
C GLN A 154 2.02 -20.98 -55.84
N GLN A 155 1.58 -19.73 -55.92
CA GLN A 155 1.33 -19.07 -57.21
C GLN A 155 2.64 -18.83 -57.99
N LEU A 156 3.70 -18.40 -57.31
CA LEU A 156 5.02 -18.21 -57.90
C LEU A 156 5.58 -19.52 -58.47
N THR A 157 5.51 -20.62 -57.71
CA THR A 157 6.00 -21.93 -58.16
C THR A 157 5.18 -22.46 -59.35
N ARG A 158 3.85 -22.29 -59.35
CA ARG A 158 3.01 -22.59 -60.51
C ARG A 158 3.38 -21.74 -61.73
N GLY A 159 3.59 -20.44 -61.54
CA GLY A 159 4.01 -19.53 -62.60
C GLY A 159 5.35 -19.93 -63.22
N GLN A 160 6.34 -20.29 -62.39
CA GLN A 160 7.63 -20.82 -62.84
C GLN A 160 7.47 -22.10 -63.66
N ALA A 161 6.67 -23.06 -63.19
CA ALA A 161 6.42 -24.30 -63.92
C ALA A 161 5.73 -24.07 -65.28
N LEU A 162 4.84 -23.07 -65.38
CA LEU A 162 4.23 -22.68 -66.65
C LEU A 162 5.26 -22.06 -67.60
N LEU A 163 6.11 -21.14 -67.12
CA LEU A 163 7.18 -20.55 -67.92
C LEU A 163 8.17 -21.61 -68.42
N ASP A 164 8.53 -22.59 -67.58
CA ASP A 164 9.40 -23.69 -67.99
C ASP A 164 8.74 -24.58 -69.05
N ARG A 165 7.43 -24.79 -68.97
CA ARG A 165 6.67 -25.51 -70.00
C ARG A 165 6.60 -24.72 -71.31
N GLU A 166 6.36 -23.41 -71.25
CA GLU A 166 6.37 -22.54 -72.43
C GLU A 166 7.73 -22.54 -73.12
N ARG A 167 8.83 -22.49 -72.36
CA ARG A 167 10.19 -22.64 -72.91
C ARG A 167 10.39 -23.97 -73.63
N LYS A 168 9.98 -25.09 -73.01
CA LYS A 168 10.06 -26.41 -73.64
C LYS A 168 9.23 -26.50 -74.91
N LEU A 169 8.01 -25.96 -74.89
CA LEU A 169 7.17 -25.91 -76.09
C LEU A 169 7.81 -25.05 -77.19
N ALA A 170 8.45 -23.93 -76.86
CA ALA A 170 9.18 -23.12 -77.83
C ALA A 170 10.40 -23.87 -78.42
N GLU A 171 11.16 -24.61 -77.59
CA GLU A 171 12.25 -25.48 -78.04
C GLU A 171 11.73 -26.61 -78.95
N GLU A 172 10.60 -27.22 -78.61
CA GLU A 172 9.93 -28.23 -79.44
C GLU A 172 9.46 -27.64 -80.77
N GLU A 173 8.84 -26.45 -80.77
CA GLU A 173 8.42 -25.73 -81.98
C GLU A 173 9.61 -25.40 -82.89
N GLU A 174 10.73 -24.94 -82.33
CA GLU A 174 11.97 -24.70 -83.06
C GLU A 174 12.52 -26.01 -83.66
N SER A 175 12.50 -27.11 -82.90
CA SER A 175 12.93 -28.43 -83.39
C SER A 175 12.05 -28.94 -84.54
N ILE A 176 10.74 -28.72 -84.47
CA ILE A 176 9.77 -29.07 -85.51
C ILE A 176 9.99 -28.19 -86.74
N ALA A 177 10.22 -26.88 -86.56
CA ALA A 177 10.53 -25.97 -87.66
C ALA A 177 11.83 -26.39 -88.37
N ALA A 178 12.88 -26.74 -87.62
CA ALA A 178 14.12 -27.27 -88.16
C ALA A 178 13.91 -28.61 -88.89
N GLY A 179 13.08 -29.51 -88.35
CA GLY A 179 12.70 -30.76 -88.99
C GLY A 179 11.95 -30.56 -90.31
N LYS A 180 10.97 -29.64 -90.34
CA LYS A 180 10.24 -29.25 -91.55
C LYS A 180 11.17 -28.65 -92.60
N ALA A 181 12.13 -27.81 -92.19
CA ALA A 181 13.14 -27.26 -93.10
C ALA A 181 13.99 -28.36 -93.75
N LYS A 182 14.46 -29.35 -92.97
CA LYS A 182 15.20 -30.51 -93.48
C LYS A 182 14.36 -31.35 -94.45
N LEU A 183 13.10 -31.64 -94.11
CA LEU A 183 12.20 -32.36 -95.01
C LEU A 183 11.94 -31.60 -96.31
N ALA A 184 11.84 -30.26 -96.25
CA ALA A 184 11.71 -29.44 -97.45
C ALA A 184 12.99 -29.48 -98.31
N GLU A 185 14.18 -29.47 -97.70
CA GLU A 185 15.46 -29.67 -98.40
C GLU A 185 15.56 -31.05 -99.05
N ASP A 186 15.24 -32.11 -98.31
CA ASP A 186 15.26 -33.48 -98.84
C ASP A 186 14.19 -33.67 -99.93
N GLY A 187 13.02 -33.06 -99.78
CA GLY A 187 12.00 -33.01 -100.82
C GLY A 187 12.49 -32.32 -102.09
N ARG A 188 13.23 -31.20 -101.97
CA ARG A 188 13.88 -30.54 -103.12
C ARG A 188 14.93 -31.46 -103.77
N ARG A 189 15.78 -32.12 -102.97
CA ARG A 189 16.78 -33.08 -103.47
C ARG A 189 16.16 -34.28 -104.19
N LEU A 190 15.06 -34.81 -103.66
CA LEU A 190 14.32 -35.91 -104.30
C LEU A 190 13.69 -35.45 -105.61
N ALA A 191 13.05 -34.28 -105.64
CA ALA A 191 12.52 -33.71 -106.87
C ALA A 191 13.61 -33.46 -107.93
N GLU A 192 14.81 -33.03 -107.51
CA GLU A 192 15.98 -32.94 -108.39
C GLU A 192 16.43 -34.31 -108.91
N ARG A 193 16.48 -35.34 -108.06
CA ARG A 193 16.78 -36.72 -108.47
C ARG A 193 15.73 -37.28 -109.41
N GLU A 194 14.45 -37.04 -109.17
CA GLU A 194 13.36 -37.43 -110.07
C GLU A 194 13.52 -36.77 -111.44
N LYS A 195 13.80 -35.46 -111.48
CA LYS A 195 14.11 -34.76 -112.74
C LYS A 195 15.31 -35.40 -113.45
N GLN A 196 16.38 -35.74 -112.72
CA GLN A 196 17.56 -36.42 -113.27
C GLN A 196 17.23 -37.82 -113.80
N LEU A 197 16.40 -38.60 -113.08
CA LEU A 197 15.97 -39.94 -113.49
C LEU A 197 15.03 -39.89 -114.70
N LEU A 198 14.09 -38.95 -114.76
CA LEU A 198 13.26 -38.71 -115.94
C LEU A 198 14.10 -38.30 -117.15
N ALA A 199 15.10 -37.44 -116.97
CA ALA A 199 16.05 -37.10 -118.01
C ALA A 199 16.86 -38.34 -118.48
N ARG A 200 17.26 -39.22 -117.56
CA ARG A 200 17.90 -40.51 -117.87
C ARG A 200 16.95 -41.48 -118.57
N GLU A 201 15.68 -41.56 -118.19
CA GLU A 201 14.68 -42.41 -118.84
C GLU A 201 14.40 -41.90 -120.26
N GLN A 202 14.29 -40.59 -120.44
CA GLN A 202 14.17 -39.97 -121.77
C GLN A 202 15.44 -40.23 -122.61
N ALA A 203 16.63 -40.15 -122.02
CA ALA A 203 17.89 -40.52 -122.67
C ALA A 203 17.97 -42.03 -122.99
N ALA A 204 17.46 -42.91 -122.12
CA ALA A 204 17.41 -44.35 -122.35
C ALA A 204 16.37 -44.73 -123.41
N ARG A 205 15.24 -44.02 -123.51
CA ARG A 205 14.25 -44.15 -124.60
C ARG A 205 14.76 -43.69 -125.96
N THR A 206 15.82 -42.87 -125.99
CA THR A 206 16.43 -42.34 -127.22
C THR A 206 17.76 -43.00 -127.57
N ALA A 207 18.18 -44.03 -126.82
CA ALA A 207 19.44 -44.75 -127.03
C ALA A 207 19.23 -46.15 -127.66
N PRO A 208 20.02 -46.56 -128.67
CA PRO A 208 19.93 -47.89 -129.28
C PRO A 208 20.60 -48.98 -128.43
N LEU A 209 20.06 -50.21 -128.49
CA LEU A 209 20.59 -51.43 -127.86
C LEU A 209 21.95 -51.87 -128.43
N PRO A 210 22.82 -52.46 -127.59
CA PRO A 210 23.46 -53.73 -127.95
C PRO A 210 23.57 -54.76 -126.78
N ILE A 211 23.87 -56.02 -127.12
CA ILE A 211 23.92 -57.27 -126.32
C ILE A 211 25.31 -57.94 -126.59
N PRO A 212 25.90 -58.93 -125.85
CA PRO A 212 26.11 -59.19 -124.39
C PRO A 212 27.57 -59.63 -123.98
N ALA A 213 27.74 -59.93 -122.68
CA ALA A 213 28.61 -60.96 -122.02
C ALA A 213 30.15 -60.73 -121.89
N PRO A 214 30.92 -61.46 -121.02
CA PRO A 214 30.63 -62.23 -119.78
C PRO A 214 31.50 -61.81 -118.54
N VAL A 215 31.22 -62.42 -117.37
CA VAL A 215 31.99 -62.46 -116.08
C VAL A 215 33.49 -62.78 -116.25
N PRO A 216 34.46 -62.39 -115.35
CA PRO A 216 34.48 -62.74 -113.91
C PRO A 216 35.31 -61.86 -112.90
N ALA A 217 35.28 -62.28 -111.62
CA ALA A 217 36.34 -62.29 -110.57
C ALA A 217 36.90 -61.02 -109.87
N THR A 218 36.70 -60.96 -108.52
CA THR A 218 37.57 -60.54 -107.36
C THR A 218 38.35 -59.19 -107.40
N PRO A 219 38.97 -58.64 -106.31
CA PRO A 219 39.08 -59.04 -104.89
C PRO A 219 38.79 -57.91 -103.84
N SER A 220 38.94 -58.25 -102.55
CA SER A 220 39.19 -57.43 -101.32
C SER A 220 40.42 -56.47 -101.44
N PRO A 221 40.97 -55.71 -100.42
CA PRO A 221 40.85 -55.82 -98.95
C PRO A 221 41.10 -54.51 -98.07
N ILE A 222 41.26 -54.71 -96.73
CA ILE A 222 42.06 -53.97 -95.68
C ILE A 222 41.49 -52.66 -95.05
N ALA A 223 41.01 -52.69 -93.78
CA ALA A 223 41.65 -52.34 -92.48
C ALA A 223 41.93 -50.82 -92.27
N ARG A 224 41.78 -50.17 -91.09
CA ARG A 224 42.27 -50.53 -89.73
C ARG A 224 41.74 -49.50 -88.68
N ALA A 225 41.72 -49.90 -87.41
CA ALA A 225 41.37 -49.16 -86.17
C ALA A 225 42.39 -48.03 -85.79
N PRO A 226 42.35 -47.29 -84.63
CA PRO A 226 42.16 -47.77 -83.23
C PRO A 226 41.51 -46.80 -82.18
N ALA A 227 41.41 -47.28 -80.93
CA ALA A 227 41.00 -46.59 -79.66
C ALA A 227 42.16 -45.76 -79.02
N PRO A 228 42.02 -45.04 -77.84
CA PRO A 228 41.97 -45.64 -76.47
C PRO A 228 41.26 -44.81 -75.32
N ALA A 229 41.33 -45.32 -74.07
CA ALA A 229 40.75 -44.88 -72.75
C ALA A 229 41.62 -43.82 -71.96
N PRO A 230 41.50 -43.44 -70.63
CA PRO A 230 40.71 -43.91 -69.44
C PRO A 230 40.18 -42.83 -68.38
N VAL A 231 39.75 -43.31 -67.17
CA VAL A 231 39.03 -42.80 -65.93
C VAL A 231 39.67 -41.66 -65.06
N PRO A 232 39.09 -41.02 -63.96
CA PRO A 232 38.56 -41.59 -62.66
C PRO A 232 37.37 -40.86 -61.91
N ALA A 233 37.00 -41.33 -60.68
CA ALA A 233 35.83 -41.03 -59.77
C ALA A 233 35.93 -39.73 -58.89
N PRO A 234 35.00 -39.28 -57.96
CA PRO A 234 34.33 -39.99 -56.83
C PRO A 234 32.92 -39.50 -56.26
N ALA A 235 32.38 -40.23 -55.25
CA ALA A 235 31.44 -39.89 -54.11
C ALA A 235 30.03 -39.26 -54.41
N ALA A 236 28.90 -39.46 -53.69
CA ALA A 236 28.54 -39.95 -52.35
C ALA A 236 27.02 -40.33 -52.23
N ARG A 237 26.67 -41.25 -51.30
CA ARG A 237 25.47 -41.41 -50.40
C ARG A 237 24.01 -41.03 -50.84
N PRO A 238 22.91 -41.63 -50.28
CA PRO A 238 22.71 -41.91 -48.86
C PRO A 238 22.07 -43.27 -48.45
N SER A 239 21.88 -43.36 -47.13
CA SER A 239 21.65 -44.46 -46.18
C SER A 239 20.40 -45.36 -46.33
N PRO A 240 20.35 -46.48 -45.58
CA PRO A 240 19.24 -47.44 -45.49
C PRO A 240 18.29 -47.25 -44.27
N GLN A 241 17.08 -47.82 -44.38
CA GLN A 241 16.21 -48.55 -43.41
C GLN A 241 15.89 -48.04 -41.96
N PRO A 242 14.73 -48.48 -41.39
CA PRO A 242 14.16 -47.97 -40.15
C PRO A 242 14.61 -48.74 -38.90
N VAL A 243 14.71 -48.07 -37.75
CA VAL A 243 14.92 -48.74 -36.45
C VAL A 243 14.09 -48.03 -35.35
N VAL A 244 13.10 -48.74 -34.84
CA VAL A 244 12.62 -48.68 -33.44
C VAL A 244 13.52 -49.63 -32.62
N PRO A 245 13.85 -49.43 -31.32
CA PRO A 245 12.86 -49.43 -30.21
C PRO A 245 13.25 -48.74 -28.86
N LYS A 246 12.30 -48.83 -27.91
CA LYS A 246 12.43 -48.96 -26.42
C LYS A 246 13.09 -47.82 -25.61
N VAL A 247 12.29 -47.07 -24.83
CA VAL A 247 11.95 -47.31 -23.40
C VAL A 247 13.17 -47.40 -22.49
N GLU A 248 13.35 -46.40 -21.64
CA GLU A 248 13.79 -46.60 -20.25
C GLU A 248 13.36 -45.40 -19.38
N LYS A 249 12.50 -45.69 -18.39
CA LYS A 249 12.39 -44.94 -17.13
C LYS A 249 13.50 -45.44 -16.20
N PRO A 250 14.00 -44.60 -15.29
CA PRO A 250 13.67 -44.80 -13.87
C PRO A 250 13.35 -43.45 -13.19
N VAL A 251 12.19 -43.23 -12.55
CA VAL A 251 11.81 -43.60 -11.17
C VAL A 251 12.82 -43.25 -10.07
N ALA A 252 12.38 -42.33 -9.19
CA ALA A 252 12.58 -42.22 -7.73
C ALA A 252 13.15 -40.84 -7.30
N LYS A 253 12.31 -39.91 -6.79
CA LYS A 253 11.91 -39.67 -5.36
C LYS A 253 12.96 -38.82 -4.60
N PRO A 254 12.61 -38.07 -3.52
CA PRO A 254 11.54 -37.12 -3.26
C PRO A 254 12.09 -35.70 -2.90
N THR A 255 11.17 -34.78 -2.64
CA THR A 255 11.27 -33.48 -1.93
C THR A 255 12.27 -33.42 -0.75
N PRO A 256 12.74 -32.22 -0.39
CA PRO A 256 12.08 -31.52 0.72
C PRO A 256 11.83 -30.03 0.46
N ALA A 257 10.74 -29.56 1.05
CA ALA A 257 10.48 -28.15 1.32
C ALA A 257 11.58 -27.56 2.22
N PRO A 258 11.92 -26.26 2.08
CA PRO A 258 12.48 -25.51 3.18
C PRO A 258 11.32 -24.93 4.00
N ALA A 259 11.24 -25.37 5.26
CA ALA A 259 10.62 -24.62 6.33
C ALA A 259 11.74 -23.84 7.08
N PRO A 260 11.35 -22.99 8.04
CA PRO A 260 11.59 -21.54 8.06
C PRO A 260 13.01 -21.18 8.53
N GLU A 261 13.64 -20.22 7.86
CA GLU A 261 14.90 -19.63 8.32
C GLU A 261 14.63 -18.34 9.10
N THR A 262 14.81 -18.46 10.42
CA THR A 262 15.49 -17.53 11.32
C THR A 262 15.16 -16.04 11.21
N GLU A 263 14.50 -15.56 12.28
CA GLU A 263 14.66 -14.23 12.83
C GLU A 263 16.14 -13.81 12.79
N GLN A 264 16.48 -12.94 11.84
CA GLN A 264 17.62 -12.06 11.97
C GLN A 264 17.09 -10.77 12.57
N GLU A 265 17.33 -10.61 13.87
CA GLU A 265 17.38 -9.30 14.52
C GLU A 265 18.38 -8.44 13.74
N ALA A 266 17.88 -7.69 12.76
CA ALA A 266 18.56 -6.49 12.31
C ALA A 266 18.59 -5.57 13.52
N ALA A 267 19.74 -5.52 14.19
CA ALA A 267 20.02 -4.48 15.17
C ALA A 267 19.74 -3.14 14.48
N GLU A 268 18.60 -2.54 14.81
CA GLU A 268 18.20 -1.22 14.39
C GLU A 268 19.29 -0.27 14.89
N SER A 269 20.18 0.15 13.99
CA SER A 269 21.20 1.13 14.33
C SER A 269 20.48 2.46 14.55
N GLU A 270 20.33 2.83 15.82
CA GLU A 270 19.80 4.14 16.19
C GLU A 270 20.96 5.15 16.24
N VAL A 271 20.82 6.25 15.51
CA VAL A 271 21.78 7.34 15.43
C VAL A 271 21.17 8.59 16.08
N PRO A 272 21.90 9.34 16.91
CA PRO A 272 21.40 10.58 17.49
C PRO A 272 21.26 11.68 16.43
N CYS A 273 20.13 12.37 16.42
CA CYS A 273 19.90 13.53 15.56
C CYS A 273 20.92 14.64 15.86
N PRO A 274 21.61 15.22 14.85
CA PRO A 274 22.61 16.27 15.06
C PRO A 274 22.01 17.59 15.55
N ALA A 275 20.69 17.81 15.40
CA ALA A 275 20.04 19.05 15.80
C ALA A 275 19.48 19.00 17.25
N CYS A 276 19.01 17.86 17.72
CA CYS A 276 18.33 17.75 19.03
C CYS A 276 18.76 16.55 19.88
N GLY A 277 19.64 15.67 19.38
CA GLY A 277 20.16 14.51 20.11
C GLY A 277 19.18 13.35 20.28
N THR A 278 17.96 13.44 19.74
CA THR A 278 16.97 12.35 19.79
C THR A 278 17.46 11.15 18.98
N MET A 279 17.34 9.93 19.53
CA MET A 279 17.68 8.69 18.84
C MET A 279 16.67 8.42 17.72
N ILE A 280 17.15 8.23 16.50
CA ILE A 280 16.35 7.94 15.31
C ILE A 280 17.01 6.78 14.54
N SER A 281 16.24 5.99 13.83
CA SER A 281 16.76 4.97 12.91
C SER A 281 17.73 5.57 11.89
N SER A 282 18.83 4.87 11.59
CA SER A 282 19.85 5.25 10.58
C SER A 282 19.26 5.69 9.23
N ASP A 283 18.14 5.10 8.83
CA ASP A 283 17.50 5.32 7.52
C ASP A 283 16.48 6.48 7.53
N ALA A 284 16.30 7.17 8.66
CA ALA A 284 15.31 8.23 8.77
C ALA A 284 15.73 9.48 8.00
N ILE A 285 14.92 9.87 7.01
CA ILE A 285 15.12 11.06 6.19
C ILE A 285 14.90 12.36 7.00
N MET A 286 14.12 12.30 8.08
CA MET A 286 13.81 13.43 8.95
C MET A 286 13.68 13.01 10.42
N CYS A 287 14.15 13.86 11.33
CA CYS A 287 13.94 13.71 12.75
C CYS A 287 12.48 13.96 13.12
N TYR A 288 11.83 12.98 13.75
CA TYR A 288 10.45 13.09 14.21
C TYR A 288 10.27 14.12 15.34
N ALA A 289 11.32 14.39 16.13
CA ALA A 289 11.24 15.29 17.29
C ALA A 289 11.45 16.77 16.93
N CYS A 290 12.39 17.08 16.03
CA CYS A 290 12.75 18.47 15.70
C CYS A 290 12.55 18.85 14.23
N GLY A 291 12.17 17.92 13.37
CA GLY A 291 11.95 18.17 11.94
C GLY A 291 13.23 18.35 11.12
N HIS A 292 14.41 18.12 11.70
CA HIS A 292 15.68 18.24 10.99
C HIS A 292 15.85 17.14 9.93
N ARG A 293 16.22 17.50 8.70
CA ARG A 293 16.34 16.57 7.57
C ARG A 293 17.74 15.96 7.51
N LEU A 294 17.83 14.64 7.62
CA LEU A 294 19.04 13.84 7.60
C LEU A 294 19.21 13.30 6.18
N SER A 295 20.04 13.95 5.36
CA SER A 295 20.30 13.53 3.98
C SER A 295 21.67 12.89 3.92
N SER A 296 21.73 11.57 3.74
CA SER A 296 22.95 10.82 3.50
C SER A 296 22.98 10.37 2.05
N ASP A 297 23.51 11.20 1.16
CA ASP A 297 24.06 10.75 -0.12
C ASP A 297 25.12 11.76 -0.59
N GLU A 298 26.36 11.49 -0.21
CA GLU A 298 27.54 12.05 -0.85
C GLU A 298 27.71 11.42 -2.24
N LYS A 299 27.29 12.14 -3.29
CA LYS A 299 27.96 12.18 -4.60
C LYS A 299 27.32 13.23 -5.51
N GLY A 300 28.02 14.35 -5.73
CA GLY A 300 27.78 15.19 -6.92
C GLY A 300 27.88 16.69 -6.74
N GLY A 301 29.10 17.21 -6.55
CA GLY A 301 29.60 18.42 -7.22
C GLY A 301 28.78 19.73 -7.18
N ARG A 302 29.16 20.61 -6.25
CA ARG A 302 29.58 22.00 -6.48
C ARG A 302 28.67 22.90 -7.36
N LYS A 303 27.96 23.83 -6.71
CA LYS A 303 28.01 25.28 -7.02
C LYS A 303 27.35 26.09 -5.90
N ASP A 304 28.19 26.82 -5.16
CA ASP A 304 27.80 27.86 -4.22
C ASP A 304 27.06 29.00 -4.93
N THR A 305 25.84 29.31 -4.47
CA THR A 305 25.27 30.66 -4.59
C THR A 305 24.51 30.99 -3.32
N VAL A 306 25.15 31.75 -2.44
CA VAL A 306 24.54 32.41 -1.29
C VAL A 306 23.81 33.67 -1.79
N PRO A 307 22.52 33.90 -1.48
CA PRO A 307 21.96 35.24 -1.50
C PRO A 307 21.96 35.80 -0.07
N THR A 308 22.79 36.80 0.12
CA THR A 308 22.88 37.68 1.30
C THR A 308 21.52 38.28 1.70
N VAL A 309 21.18 38.14 2.98
CA VAL A 309 20.05 38.81 3.63
C VAL A 309 20.30 40.33 3.68
N LYS A 310 19.49 41.12 2.97
CA LYS A 310 19.45 42.58 3.10
C LYS A 310 18.74 42.97 4.41
N LYS A 311 19.50 43.46 5.40
CA LYS A 311 18.97 44.21 6.54
C LYS A 311 18.37 45.53 6.05
N VAL A 312 17.05 45.69 6.18
CA VAL A 312 16.39 46.99 6.02
C VAL A 312 16.30 47.65 7.39
N LEU A 313 17.25 48.53 7.70
CA LEU A 313 17.07 49.56 8.73
C LEU A 313 16.21 50.67 8.11
N LYS A 314 14.99 50.87 8.61
CA LYS A 314 14.25 52.12 8.39
C LYS A 314 14.14 52.89 9.69
N LYS A 315 14.63 54.13 9.58
CA LYS A 315 14.84 55.16 10.59
C LYS A 315 13.57 55.54 11.34
N LYS A 316 13.76 55.74 12.64
CA LYS A 316 12.91 56.52 13.54
C LYS A 316 12.86 57.96 13.02
N VAL A 317 11.66 58.45 12.70
CA VAL A 317 11.42 59.88 12.45
C VAL A 317 10.92 60.47 13.77
N ILE A 318 11.57 61.56 14.18
CA ILE A 318 11.20 62.43 15.30
C ILE A 318 9.96 63.22 14.89
#